data_AF-A0A7X6SMT7-F1
#
_entry.id   AF-A0A7X6SMT7-F1
#
_cell.length_a   1.000
_cell.length_b   1.000
_cell.length_c   1.000
_cell.angle_alpha   90.00
_cell.angle_beta   90.00
_cell.angle_gamma   90.00
#
_symmetry.space_group_name_H-M   'P 1'
#
loop_
_entity.id
_entity.type
_entity.pdbx_description
1 polymer ?
#
loop_
_entity_poly.entity_id
_entity_poly.type
_entity_poly.pdbx_seq_one_letter_code
_entity_poly.pdbx_strand_id
1 'polypeptide(L)'
;MNSEEMIQKIQELKQVKEDLLAQIRKTIVGQDEVIDKVLIGLFANGHMLIEGVPGLAKTLLISTIAKALNLTFGRIQFTPDLMPSDITGSDILVTSRDSERREFQYIKGPIFANLILADEINRTPPKTQAALLQAMQEYQVSSGNT
;
A
#
# COMPACT_ATOMS: atom_id res chain seq x y z
N MET A 1 -24.24 -17.84 -15.81
CA MET A 1 -22.93 -18.41 -16.16
C MET A 1 -23.10 -19.91 -16.22
N ASN A 2 -22.90 -20.53 -17.38
CA ASN A 2 -23.00 -22.00 -17.49
C ASN A 2 -21.75 -22.65 -16.85
N SER A 3 -21.86 -23.91 -16.42
CA SER A 3 -20.78 -24.61 -15.69
C SER A 3 -19.48 -24.70 -16.50
N GLU A 4 -19.58 -24.83 -17.82
CA GLU A 4 -18.42 -24.85 -18.74
C GLU A 4 -17.68 -23.50 -18.77
N GLU A 5 -18.42 -22.39 -18.81
CA GLU A 5 -17.87 -21.04 -18.81
C GLU A 5 -17.13 -20.73 -17.49
N MET A 6 -17.64 -21.25 -16.37
CA MET A 6 -17.00 -21.10 -15.06
C MET A 6 -15.66 -21.85 -14.99
N ILE A 7 -15.62 -23.08 -15.50
CA ILE A 7 -14.39 -23.89 -15.54
C ILE A 7 -13.32 -23.21 -16.38
N GLN A 8 -13.71 -22.64 -17.53
CA GLN A 8 -12.78 -21.92 -18.39
C GLN A 8 -12.18 -20.68 -17.70
N LYS A 9 -13.01 -19.86 -17.04
CA LYS A 9 -12.50 -18.70 -16.28
C LYS A 9 -11.56 -19.09 -15.14
N ILE A 10 -11.83 -20.20 -14.46
CA ILE A 10 -10.93 -20.73 -13.42
C ILE A 10 -9.58 -21.14 -14.00
N GLN A 11 -9.56 -21.76 -15.18
CA GLN A 11 -8.33 -22.13 -15.86
C GLN A 11 -7.52 -20.90 -16.30
N GLU A 12 -8.20 -19.87 -16.83
CA GLU A 12 -7.57 -18.59 -17.18
C GLU A 12 -6.94 -17.91 -15.95
N LEU A 13 -7.67 -17.85 -14.84
CA LEU A 13 -7.16 -17.29 -13.57
C LEU A 13 -5.94 -18.06 -13.05
N LYS A 14 -5.94 -19.39 -13.19
CA LYS A 14 -4.79 -20.22 -12.82
C LYS A 14 -3.56 -19.84 -13.65
N GLN A 15 -3.71 -19.70 -14.97
CA GLN A 15 -2.61 -19.31 -15.84
C GLN A 15 -2.07 -17.92 -15.49
N VAL A 16 -2.97 -16.94 -15.29
CA VAL A 16 -2.58 -15.58 -14.88
C VAL A 16 -1.83 -15.59 -13.55
N LYS A 17 -2.27 -16.40 -12.58
CA LYS A 17 -1.56 -16.57 -11.30
C LYS A 17 -0.14 -17.11 -11.53
N GLU A 18 0.02 -18.14 -12.36
CA GLU A 18 1.33 -18.73 -12.65
C GLU A 18 2.27 -17.74 -13.32
N ASP A 19 1.77 -16.96 -14.29
CA ASP A 19 2.54 -15.94 -14.99
C ASP A 19 2.99 -14.81 -14.03
N LEU A 20 2.08 -14.37 -13.16
CA LEU A 20 2.38 -13.38 -12.12
C LEU A 20 3.47 -13.87 -11.16
N LEU A 21 3.34 -15.10 -10.64
CA LEU A 21 4.34 -15.71 -9.77
C LEU A 21 5.69 -15.83 -10.46
N ALA A 22 5.71 -16.20 -11.75
CA ALA A 22 6.92 -16.28 -12.54
C ALA A 22 7.63 -14.92 -12.64
N GLN A 23 6.90 -13.81 -12.76
CA GLN A 23 7.51 -12.47 -12.74
C GLN A 23 8.08 -12.11 -11.37
N ILE A 24 7.34 -12.38 -10.29
CA ILE A 24 7.79 -12.06 -8.93
C ILE A 24 9.06 -12.85 -8.57
N ARG A 25 9.13 -14.13 -8.96
CA ARG A 25 10.27 -15.02 -8.71
C ARG A 25 11.57 -14.61 -9.40
N LYS A 26 11.52 -13.74 -10.42
CA LYS A 26 12.73 -13.18 -11.04
C LYS A 26 13.50 -12.25 -10.10
N THR A 27 12.82 -11.67 -9.11
CA THR A 27 13.41 -10.71 -8.16
C THR A 27 13.42 -11.26 -6.74
N ILE A 28 12.39 -12.00 -6.34
CA ILE A 28 12.26 -12.56 -5.00
C ILE A 28 12.59 -14.05 -5.01
N VAL A 29 13.57 -14.44 -4.20
CA VAL A 29 14.06 -15.83 -4.10
C VAL A 29 13.67 -16.43 -2.74
N GLY A 30 13.12 -17.65 -2.74
CA GLY A 30 12.93 -18.46 -1.53
C GLY A 30 11.80 -18.01 -0.58
N GLN A 31 10.85 -17.21 -1.05
CA GLN A 31 9.74 -16.66 -0.24
C GLN A 31 8.36 -17.05 -0.79
N ASP A 32 8.23 -18.20 -1.45
CA ASP A 32 6.98 -18.61 -2.14
C ASP A 32 5.74 -18.58 -1.25
N GLU A 33 5.85 -19.09 -0.02
CA GLU A 33 4.73 -19.09 0.93
C GLU A 33 4.29 -17.68 1.33
N VAL A 34 5.25 -16.76 1.52
CA VAL A 34 4.95 -15.36 1.86
C VAL A 34 4.31 -14.66 0.67
N ILE A 35 4.82 -14.89 -0.55
CA ILE A 35 4.24 -14.35 -1.78
C ILE A 35 2.78 -14.79 -1.91
N ASP A 36 2.49 -16.09 -1.75
CA ASP A 36 1.12 -16.62 -1.84
C ASP A 36 0.21 -15.98 -0.79
N LYS A 37 0.64 -15.88 0.48
CA LYS A 37 -0.14 -15.23 1.55
C LYS A 37 -0.41 -13.75 1.26
N VAL A 38 0.60 -13.04 0.74
CA VAL A 38 0.46 -11.62 0.37
C VAL A 38 -0.55 -11.44 -0.76
N LEU A 39 -0.49 -12.27 -1.79
CA LEU A 39 -1.45 -12.24 -2.89
C LEU A 39 -2.87 -12.58 -2.42
N ILE A 40 -3.02 -13.57 -1.54
CA ILE A 40 -4.33 -13.91 -0.94
C ILE A 40 -4.90 -12.71 -0.18
N GLY A 41 -4.11 -12.08 0.70
CA GLY A 41 -4.57 -10.92 1.46
C GLY A 41 -4.93 -9.74 0.56
N LEU A 42 -4.13 -9.49 -0.48
CA LEU A 42 -4.41 -8.43 -1.46
C LEU A 42 -5.71 -8.68 -2.23
N PHE A 43 -5.91 -9.89 -2.77
CA PHE A 43 -7.13 -10.22 -3.54
C PHE A 43 -8.38 -10.31 -2.65
N ALA A 44 -8.21 -10.59 -1.36
CA ALA A 44 -9.28 -10.50 -0.37
C ALA A 44 -9.56 -9.05 0.10
N ASN A 45 -8.86 -8.05 -0.47
CA ASN A 45 -8.93 -6.65 -0.06
C ASN A 45 -8.64 -6.44 1.45
N GLY A 46 -7.75 -7.27 2.00
CA GLY A 46 -7.38 -7.29 3.41
C GLY A 46 -6.05 -6.59 3.69
N HIS A 47 -5.85 -6.27 4.97
CA HIS A 47 -4.60 -5.72 5.48
C HIS A 47 -3.77 -6.82 6.14
N MET A 48 -2.44 -6.73 6.03
CA MET A 48 -1.54 -7.79 6.50
C MET A 48 -0.46 -7.23 7.42
N LEU A 49 -0.23 -7.94 8.53
CA LEU A 49 0.90 -7.68 9.41
C LEU A 49 2.04 -8.64 9.02
N ILE A 50 3.20 -8.09 8.65
CA ILE A 50 4.38 -8.87 8.24
C ILE A 50 5.46 -8.75 9.30
N GLU A 51 5.53 -9.74 10.19
CA GLU A 51 6.61 -9.86 11.17
C GLU A 51 7.83 -10.58 10.57
N GLY A 52 9.02 -10.23 11.04
CA GLY A 52 10.27 -10.80 10.55
C GLY A 52 11.45 -9.86 10.79
N VAL A 53 12.65 -10.41 10.85
CA VAL A 53 13.86 -9.65 11.13
C VAL A 53 14.17 -8.63 10.03
N PRO A 54 14.86 -7.52 10.36
CA PRO A 54 15.35 -6.57 9.35
C PRO A 54 16.20 -7.28 8.28
N GLY A 55 16.11 -6.80 7.04
CA GLY A 55 16.90 -7.33 5.93
C GLY A 55 16.28 -8.49 5.16
N LEU A 56 15.08 -8.99 5.53
CA LEU A 56 14.36 -10.05 4.79
C LEU A 56 13.63 -9.57 3.53
N ALA A 57 14.15 -8.51 2.90
CA ALA A 57 13.63 -8.00 1.63
C ALA A 57 12.12 -7.68 1.63
N LYS A 58 11.49 -7.39 2.78
CA LYS A 58 10.04 -7.06 2.86
C LYS A 58 9.66 -5.91 1.92
N THR A 59 10.45 -4.84 1.93
CA THR A 59 10.27 -3.70 1.01
C THR A 59 10.40 -4.11 -0.46
N LEU A 60 11.36 -4.97 -0.78
CA LEU A 60 11.56 -5.46 -2.14
C LEU A 60 10.41 -6.37 -2.58
N LEU A 61 9.91 -7.24 -1.71
CA LEU A 61 8.77 -8.12 -1.95
C LEU A 61 7.53 -7.31 -2.29
N ILE A 62 7.12 -6.39 -1.41
CA ILE A 62 5.87 -5.64 -1.58
C ILE A 62 5.97 -4.70 -2.79
N SER A 63 7.10 -4.03 -2.99
CA SER A 63 7.29 -3.17 -4.18
C SER A 63 7.36 -3.97 -5.50
N THR A 64 7.92 -5.18 -5.50
CA THR A 64 7.90 -6.08 -6.66
C THR A 64 6.48 -6.52 -7.00
N ILE A 65 5.67 -6.88 -5.99
CA ILE A 65 4.26 -7.24 -6.19
C ILE A 65 3.47 -6.06 -6.77
N ALA A 66 3.65 -4.85 -6.21
CA ALA A 66 3.00 -3.65 -6.75
C ALA A 66 3.35 -3.43 -8.23
N LYS A 67 4.63 -3.54 -8.60
CA LYS A 67 5.07 -3.41 -9.99
C LYS A 67 4.49 -4.49 -10.90
N ALA A 68 4.50 -5.74 -10.45
CA ALA A 68 3.99 -6.88 -11.24
C ALA A 68 2.49 -6.76 -11.52
N LEU A 69 1.73 -6.14 -10.62
CA LEU A 69 0.29 -5.88 -10.75
C LEU A 69 -0.04 -4.48 -11.28
N ASN A 70 0.96 -3.68 -11.66
CA ASN A 70 0.79 -2.29 -12.09
C ASN A 70 0.00 -1.40 -11.09
N LEU A 71 0.33 -1.55 -9.81
CA LEU A 71 -0.27 -0.83 -8.69
C LEU A 71 0.63 0.32 -8.24
N THR A 72 0.02 1.42 -7.79
CA THR A 72 0.76 2.48 -7.10
C THR A 72 1.27 1.97 -5.75
N PHE A 73 2.51 2.28 -5.42
CA PHE A 73 3.18 1.84 -4.19
C PHE A 73 3.49 3.04 -3.29
N GLY A 74 2.98 2.99 -2.07
CA GLY A 74 3.28 3.93 -0.99
C GLY A 74 4.17 3.28 0.07
N ARG A 75 5.08 4.05 0.67
CA ARG A 75 5.89 3.59 1.80
C ARG A 75 5.82 4.61 2.91
N ILE A 76 5.55 4.13 4.13
CA ILE A 76 5.49 4.93 5.35
C ILE A 76 6.47 4.31 6.33
N GLN A 77 7.51 5.06 6.67
CA GLN A 77 8.44 4.68 7.71
C GLN A 77 7.96 5.29 9.03
N PHE A 78 7.60 4.45 10.00
CA PHE A 78 7.18 4.94 11.29
C PHE A 78 8.40 5.34 12.12
N THR A 79 8.43 6.62 12.50
CA THR A 79 9.44 7.21 13.37
C THR A 79 8.76 7.88 14.58
N PRO A 80 9.48 8.11 15.70
CA PRO A 80 8.87 8.71 16.91
C PRO A 80 8.28 10.11 16.70
N ASP A 81 8.73 10.82 15.67
CA ASP A 81 8.37 12.18 15.29
C ASP A 81 7.30 12.25 14.19
N LEU A 82 6.92 11.11 13.60
CA LEU A 82 5.94 11.06 12.51
C LEU A 82 4.58 11.61 12.98
N MET A 83 4.02 12.57 12.24
CA MET A 83 2.71 13.15 12.52
C MET A 83 1.61 12.47 11.68
N PRO A 84 0.35 12.50 12.14
CA PRO A 84 -0.78 12.00 11.33
C PRO A 84 -0.85 12.61 9.93
N SER A 85 -0.55 13.91 9.80
CA SER A 85 -0.52 14.63 8.52
C SER A 85 0.55 14.14 7.55
N ASP A 86 1.63 13.54 8.04
CA ASP A 86 2.67 12.95 7.19
C ASP A 86 2.19 11.64 6.54
N ILE A 87 1.14 11.02 7.10
CA ILE A 87 0.49 9.81 6.57
C ILE A 87 -0.67 10.20 5.65
N THR A 88 -1.59 11.02 6.17
CA THR A 88 -2.83 11.36 5.47
C THR A 88 -2.61 12.42 4.40
N GLY A 89 -1.71 13.38 4.63
CA GLY A 89 -1.55 14.59 3.82
C GLY A 89 -1.79 15.86 4.64
N SER A 90 -1.46 17.00 4.04
CA SER A 90 -1.62 18.32 4.67
C SER A 90 -1.87 19.43 3.66
N ASP A 91 -2.50 20.50 4.13
CA ASP A 91 -2.62 21.75 3.38
C ASP A 91 -1.31 22.53 3.47
N ILE A 92 -0.73 22.85 2.32
CA ILE A 92 0.42 23.73 2.20
C ILE A 92 0.00 25.08 1.63
N LEU A 93 0.64 26.14 2.08
CA LEU A 93 0.40 27.48 1.55
C LEU A 93 1.33 27.71 0.36
N VAL A 94 0.78 27.74 -0.85
CA VAL A 94 1.52 27.95 -2.09
C VAL A 94 1.33 29.39 -2.56
N THR A 95 2.41 30.04 -2.98
CA THR A 95 2.34 31.33 -3.67
C THR A 95 2.20 31.07 -5.17
N SER A 96 1.12 31.57 -5.76
CA SER A 96 0.91 31.45 -7.21
C SER A 96 2.01 32.17 -7.98
N ARG A 97 2.48 31.60 -9.10
CA ARG A 97 3.53 32.22 -9.92
C ARG A 97 3.07 33.53 -10.57
N ASP A 98 1.76 33.69 -10.73
CA ASP A 98 1.15 34.80 -11.46
C ASP A 98 0.46 35.83 -10.55
N SER A 99 0.47 35.62 -9.22
CA SER A 99 -0.05 36.59 -8.25
C SER A 99 0.62 36.48 -6.89
N GLU A 100 0.76 37.59 -6.17
CA GLU A 100 1.23 37.59 -4.76
C GLU A 100 0.21 36.95 -3.78
N ARG A 101 -0.86 36.31 -4.30
CA ARG A 101 -1.84 35.61 -3.47
C ARG A 101 -1.27 34.27 -2.99
N ARG A 102 -1.52 34.01 -1.70
CA ARG A 102 -1.23 32.75 -1.05
C ARG A 102 -2.50 31.89 -1.05
N GLU A 103 -2.41 30.68 -1.56
CA GLU A 103 -3.52 29.74 -1.66
C GLU A 103 -3.18 28.47 -0.88
N PHE A 104 -4.16 27.89 -0.17
CA PHE A 104 -4.00 26.59 0.47
C PHE A 104 -4.20 25.49 -0.57
N GLN A 105 -3.22 24.60 -0.71
CA GLN A 105 -3.29 23.42 -1.57
C GLN A 105 -3.09 22.16 -0.73
N TYR A 106 -4.05 21.24 -0.84
CA TYR A 106 -3.92 19.93 -0.20
C TYR A 106 -2.92 19.04 -0.94
N ILE A 107 -1.94 18.52 -0.22
CA ILE A 107 -0.99 17.54 -0.72
C ILE A 107 -1.30 16.19 -0.08
N LYS A 108 -1.65 15.23 -0.93
CA LYS A 108 -1.93 13.84 -0.56
C LYS A 108 -0.71 13.19 0.08
N GLY A 109 -0.92 12.56 1.24
CA GLY A 109 0.10 11.76 1.89
C GLY A 109 0.35 10.41 1.20
N PRO A 110 1.35 9.65 1.68
CA PRO A 110 1.73 8.35 1.12
C PRO A 110 0.65 7.26 1.26
N ILE A 111 -0.39 7.50 2.07
CA ILE A 111 -1.53 6.59 2.19
C ILE A 111 -2.40 6.53 0.94
N PHE A 112 -2.26 7.49 0.02
CA PHE A 112 -2.98 7.48 -1.27
C PHE A 112 -2.26 6.63 -2.32
N ALA A 113 -2.15 5.33 -2.05
CA ALA A 113 -1.60 4.34 -2.95
C ALA A 113 -2.44 3.05 -2.93
N ASN A 114 -2.33 2.22 -3.96
CA ASN A 114 -3.03 0.93 -4.01
C ASN A 114 -2.42 -0.09 -3.05
N LEU A 115 -1.10 -0.04 -2.87
CA LEU A 115 -0.38 -0.90 -1.95
C LEU A 115 0.55 -0.06 -1.08
N ILE A 116 0.42 -0.19 0.24
CA ILE A 116 1.17 0.62 1.20
C ILE A 116 2.00 -0.30 2.09
N LEU A 117 3.29 -0.01 2.23
CA LEU A 117 4.16 -0.62 3.22
C LEU A 117 4.35 0.33 4.40
N ALA A 118 3.79 -0.03 5.56
CA ALA A 118 4.02 0.66 6.82
C ALA A 118 5.14 -0.08 7.60
N ASP A 119 6.37 0.41 7.50
CA ASP A 119 7.54 -0.16 8.19
C ASP A 119 7.60 0.35 9.64
N GLU A 120 7.93 -0.56 10.56
CA GLU A 120 8.20 -0.25 11.98
C GLU A 120 7.05 0.45 12.72
N ILE A 121 5.80 0.06 12.46
CA ILE A 121 4.58 0.67 13.03
C ILE A 121 4.66 0.91 14.55
N ASN A 122 5.37 0.03 15.25
CA ASN A 122 5.62 0.08 16.69
C ASN A 122 6.52 1.22 17.18
N ARG A 123 7.13 2.03 16.29
CA ARG A 123 8.06 3.12 16.64
C ARG A 123 7.42 4.50 16.78
N THR A 124 6.11 4.65 16.57
CA THR A 124 5.42 5.95 16.63
C THR A 124 4.39 6.00 17.77
N PRO A 125 3.98 7.20 18.23
CA PRO A 125 2.94 7.35 19.25
C PRO A 125 1.57 6.79 18.84
N PRO A 126 0.71 6.37 19.79
CA PRO A 126 -0.60 5.79 19.48
C PRO A 126 -1.47 6.67 18.57
N LYS A 127 -1.37 8.00 18.68
CA LYS A 127 -2.15 8.94 17.85
C LYS A 127 -1.81 8.84 16.36
N THR A 128 -0.55 8.65 16.00
CA THR A 128 -0.13 8.52 14.60
C THR A 128 -0.46 7.13 14.05
N GLN A 129 -0.34 6.07 14.87
CA GLN A 129 -0.83 4.73 14.50
C GLN A 129 -2.33 4.74 14.23
N ALA A 130 -3.11 5.41 15.09
CA ALA A 130 -4.55 5.52 14.95
C ALA A 130 -4.96 6.17 13.62
N ALA A 131 -4.20 7.15 13.11
CA ALA A 131 -4.48 7.77 11.82
C ALA A 131 -4.40 6.76 10.65
N LEU A 132 -3.40 5.89 10.65
CA LEU A 132 -3.29 4.80 9.67
C LEU A 132 -4.43 3.79 9.85
N LEU A 133 -4.68 3.33 11.08
CA LEU A 133 -5.70 2.32 11.37
C LEU A 133 -7.12 2.81 11.05
N GLN A 134 -7.41 4.09 11.30
CA GLN A 134 -8.68 4.71 10.94
C GLN A 134 -8.87 4.69 9.42
N ALA A 135 -7.85 5.09 8.66
CA ALA A 135 -7.90 5.04 7.21
C ALA A 135 -8.04 3.61 6.67
N MET A 136 -7.41 2.62 7.32
CA MET A 136 -7.57 1.20 6.99
C MET A 136 -9.00 0.69 7.21
N GLN A 137 -9.68 1.19 8.24
CA GLN A 137 -11.02 0.77 8.63
C GLN A 137 -12.12 1.50 7.84
N GLU A 138 -11.95 2.80 7.62
CA GLU A 138 -12.95 3.65 6.97
C GLU A 138 -12.77 3.73 5.45
N TYR A 139 -11.62 3.31 4.91
CA TYR A 139 -11.25 3.45 3.49
C TYR A 139 -11.32 4.91 2.97
N GLN A 140 -11.25 5.88 3.87
CA GLN A 140 -11.26 7.31 3.60
C GLN A 140 -10.39 8.03 4.63
N VAL A 141 -9.96 9.25 4.28
CA VAL A 141 -9.28 10.17 5.19
C VAL A 141 -9.93 11.54 5.08
N SER A 142 -10.05 12.23 6.20
CA SER A 142 -10.47 13.63 6.25
C SER A 142 -9.30 14.49 6.73
N SER A 143 -9.06 15.60 6.05
CA SER A 143 -7.99 16.53 6.38
C SER A 143 -8.43 17.94 6.02
N GLY A 144 -8.39 18.85 7.00
CA GLY A 144 -8.71 20.26 6.76
C GLY A 144 -10.14 20.47 6.25
N ASN A 145 -11.14 20.40 7.14
CA ASN A 145 -12.57 20.71 6.87
C ASN A 145 -13.20 20.02 5.63
N THR A 146 -12.57 19.00 5.05
CA THR A 146 -13.06 18.21 3.92
C THR A 146 -12.63 16.75 4.09
#